data_AF-A0A3N5FBD5-F1
#
_entry.id   AF-A0A3N5FBD5-F1
#
_cell.length_a   1.000
_cell.length_b   1.000
_cell.length_c   1.000
_cell.angle_alpha   90.00
_cell.angle_beta   90.00
_cell.angle_gamma   90.00
#
_symmetry.space_group_name_H-M   'P 1'
#
loop_
_entity.id
_entity.type
_entity.pdbx_description
1 polymer ?
#
loop_
_entity_poly.entity_id
_entity_poly.type
_entity_poly.pdbx_seq_one_letter_code
_entity_poly.pdbx_strand_id
1 'polypeptide(L)'
;MATGPVSLLERELSVSLPEQYKSALLTYPFAAGSVGEEMLVSDVEWLLKRNRTSNRAFAPGRKDKQSLPSLSQGLLLIGIDGGELEYYLKVNSGTNAVLEYCLETQQLSEFAASFEQYLERIRRIDSEIDSEEALGEGRARAIPAWRHSLHFYMPAAIALLCVLVVIPLIAFGIRSLHRWIVE
;
A
#
# COMPACT_ATOMS: atom_id res chain seq x y z
N MET A 1 28.88 27.28 3.71
CA MET A 1 28.47 26.41 2.59
C MET A 1 27.35 25.52 3.11
N ALA A 2 26.16 25.54 2.51
CA ALA A 2 25.02 24.77 3.01
C ALA A 2 25.24 23.28 2.73
N THR A 3 25.56 22.52 3.77
CA THR A 3 25.84 21.06 3.74
C THR A 3 24.60 20.25 4.12
N GLY A 4 23.41 20.70 3.71
CA GLY A 4 22.15 20.03 4.01
C GLY A 4 21.78 18.98 2.96
N PRO A 5 21.09 17.89 3.33
CA PRO A 5 20.64 16.84 2.40
C PRO A 5 19.79 17.38 1.23
N VAL A 6 19.02 18.45 1.49
CA VAL A 6 18.21 19.14 0.47
C VAL A 6 19.05 19.86 -0.59
N SER A 7 20.09 20.59 -0.18
CA SER A 7 20.99 21.32 -1.10
C SER A 7 21.78 20.36 -2.00
N LEU A 8 22.04 19.16 -1.51
CA LEU A 8 22.65 18.09 -2.30
C LEU A 8 21.69 17.62 -3.40
N LEU A 9 20.39 17.44 -3.11
CA LEU A 9 19.40 17.05 -4.12
C LEU A 9 19.28 18.08 -5.26
N GLU A 10 19.16 19.36 -4.92
CA GLU A 10 19.09 20.46 -5.90
C GLU A 10 20.32 20.50 -6.82
N ARG A 11 21.51 20.37 -6.24
CA ARG A 11 22.77 20.39 -6.99
C ARG A 11 22.93 19.18 -7.91
N GLU A 12 22.67 18.00 -7.38
CA GLU A 12 22.93 16.72 -8.06
C GLU A 12 21.90 16.40 -9.16
N LEU A 13 20.71 17.01 -9.08
CA LEU A 13 19.64 16.92 -10.08
C LEU A 13 19.52 18.17 -10.95
N SER A 14 20.32 19.21 -10.70
CA SER A 14 20.26 20.50 -11.41
C SER A 14 18.85 21.11 -11.45
N VAL A 15 18.16 21.09 -10.31
CA VAL A 15 16.76 21.51 -10.16
C VAL A 15 16.62 22.50 -9.00
N SER A 16 15.70 23.45 -9.12
CA SER A 16 15.28 24.27 -7.98
C SER A 16 14.08 23.60 -7.32
N LEU A 17 14.19 23.27 -6.03
CA LEU A 17 13.08 22.67 -5.31
C LEU A 17 12.19 23.75 -4.69
N PRO A 18 10.86 23.56 -4.69
CA PRO A 18 9.95 24.45 -3.97
C PRO A 18 10.27 24.47 -2.47
N GLU A 19 10.20 25.64 -1.85
CA GLU A 19 10.50 25.81 -0.41
C GLU A 19 9.65 24.91 0.47
N GLN A 20 8.39 24.68 0.09
CA GLN A 20 7.48 23.78 0.81
C GLN A 20 7.99 22.33 0.79
N TYR A 21 8.48 21.86 -0.36
CA TYR A 21 9.04 20.50 -0.46
C TYR A 21 10.36 20.38 0.30
N LYS A 22 11.21 21.40 0.23
CA LYS A 22 12.45 21.47 1.02
C LYS A 22 12.19 21.41 2.51
N SER A 23 11.16 22.11 2.98
CA SER A 23 10.72 22.07 4.37
C SER A 23 10.21 20.67 4.72
N ALA A 24 9.35 20.08 3.87
CA ALA A 24 8.80 18.75 4.09
C ALA A 24 9.87 17.65 4.20
N LEU A 25 10.92 17.69 3.37
CA LEU A 25 12.05 16.75 3.47
C LEU A 25 12.79 16.80 4.82
N LEU A 26 12.70 17.92 5.53
CA LEU A 26 13.33 18.11 6.84
C LEU A 26 12.37 17.80 8.00
N THR A 27 11.05 17.86 7.75
CA THR A 27 10.06 17.93 8.83
C THR A 27 8.88 16.96 8.71
N TYR A 28 8.68 16.20 7.62
CA TYR A 28 7.35 15.65 7.33
C TYR A 28 7.22 14.21 6.81
N PRO A 29 6.61 13.31 7.60
CA PRO A 29 6.61 13.27 9.07
C PRO A 29 7.72 12.32 9.49
N PHE A 30 8.81 12.80 10.08
CA PHE A 30 9.94 11.92 10.42
C PHE A 30 10.50 12.35 11.79
N ALA A 31 10.72 11.47 12.79
CA ALA A 31 11.09 10.03 12.82
C ALA A 31 10.30 9.24 13.92
N ALA A 32 10.43 7.93 14.17
CA ALA A 32 11.65 7.12 14.27
C ALA A 32 11.55 5.72 13.62
N GLY A 33 12.49 5.45 12.69
CA GLY A 33 12.58 4.23 11.86
C GLY A 33 12.48 4.47 10.34
N SER A 34 12.42 5.73 9.91
CA SER A 34 11.93 6.15 8.59
C SER A 34 12.88 5.96 7.40
N VAL A 35 12.34 5.46 6.27
CA VAL A 35 12.81 5.71 4.88
C VAL A 35 11.75 6.52 4.08
N GLY A 36 10.57 6.74 4.63
CA GLY A 36 9.43 7.48 4.11
C GLY A 36 8.20 7.22 4.99
N GLU A 37 7.18 8.09 4.93
CA GLU A 37 5.86 7.91 5.55
C GLU A 37 4.89 8.02 4.39
N GLU A 38 3.88 7.17 4.41
CA GLU A 38 3.22 6.66 3.21
C GLU A 38 3.00 7.75 2.15
N MET A 39 3.47 7.44 0.94
CA MET A 39 3.42 8.30 -0.23
C MET A 39 4.46 9.42 -0.32
N LEU A 40 5.30 9.72 0.70
CA LEU A 40 6.42 10.70 0.62
C LEU A 40 7.76 10.09 1.10
N VAL A 41 8.84 10.27 0.32
CA VAL A 41 10.16 9.67 0.62
C VAL A 41 11.12 10.72 1.20
N SER A 42 11.74 10.41 2.34
CA SER A 42 12.77 11.27 2.97
C SER A 42 14.20 10.94 2.55
N ASP A 43 14.45 9.73 2.06
CA ASP A 43 15.80 9.26 1.71
C ASP A 43 16.30 9.97 0.43
N VAL A 44 17.22 10.91 0.64
CA VAL A 44 17.83 11.70 -0.43
C VAL A 44 18.67 10.85 -1.38
N GLU A 45 19.39 9.84 -0.89
CA GLU A 45 20.20 8.98 -1.78
C GLU A 45 19.30 8.14 -2.67
N TRP A 46 18.20 7.62 -2.11
CA TRP A 46 17.19 6.90 -2.88
C TRP A 46 16.54 7.81 -3.92
N LEU A 47 16.12 9.02 -3.53
CA LEU A 47 15.51 10.00 -4.44
C LEU A 47 16.47 10.37 -5.56
N LEU A 48 17.76 10.59 -5.26
CA LEU A 48 18.78 10.84 -6.27
C LEU A 48 18.93 9.68 -7.23
N LYS A 49 19.10 8.47 -6.70
CA LYS A 49 19.27 7.26 -7.51
C LYS A 49 18.08 7.07 -8.43
N ARG A 50 16.86 7.17 -7.90
CA ARG A 50 15.63 7.02 -8.68
C ARG A 50 15.50 8.10 -9.73
N ASN A 51 15.54 9.38 -9.37
CA ASN A 51 15.37 10.47 -10.33
C ASN A 51 16.46 10.53 -11.41
N ARG A 52 17.67 10.02 -11.14
CA ARG A 52 18.73 9.82 -12.16
C ARG A 52 18.46 8.62 -13.05
N THR A 53 17.97 7.52 -12.45
CA THR A 53 17.70 6.27 -13.15
C THR A 53 16.33 6.19 -13.80
N SER A 54 15.40 7.12 -13.58
CA SER A 54 14.15 7.25 -14.33
C SER A 54 14.39 7.58 -15.83
N ASN A 55 15.65 7.77 -16.22
CA ASN A 55 16.16 7.52 -17.58
C ASN A 55 16.27 6.01 -17.94
N ARG A 56 15.56 5.12 -17.23
CA ARG A 56 15.72 3.67 -17.38
C ARG A 56 15.12 3.24 -18.71
N ALA A 57 16.03 2.80 -19.56
CA ALA A 57 15.79 2.06 -20.77
C ALA A 57 14.68 1.02 -20.57
N PHE A 58 13.75 1.02 -21.52
CA PHE A 58 12.71 0.03 -21.75
C PHE A 58 13.17 -1.39 -21.35
N ALA A 59 12.32 -2.11 -20.61
CA ALA A 59 12.39 -3.56 -20.61
C ALA A 59 12.34 -4.02 -22.08
N PRO A 60 13.29 -4.86 -22.55
CA PRO A 60 13.33 -5.28 -23.94
C PRO A 60 12.06 -6.09 -24.26
N GLY A 61 11.10 -5.46 -24.93
CA GLY A 61 9.83 -6.10 -25.30
C GLY A 61 8.57 -5.22 -25.26
N ARG A 62 8.58 -4.07 -24.56
CA ARG A 62 7.42 -3.17 -24.54
C ARG A 62 7.61 -2.03 -25.56
N LYS A 63 6.77 -2.02 -26.60
CA LYS A 63 6.88 -1.14 -27.78
C LYS A 63 6.10 0.18 -27.69
N ASP A 64 5.54 0.50 -26.53
CA ASP A 64 4.74 1.72 -26.39
C ASP A 64 5.60 2.84 -25.82
N LYS A 65 5.92 3.80 -26.70
CA LYS A 65 6.70 5.01 -26.43
C LYS A 65 5.96 6.02 -25.54
N GLN A 66 5.34 5.61 -24.45
CA GLN A 66 5.03 6.58 -23.40
C GLN A 66 6.32 6.81 -22.62
N SER A 67 6.90 7.99 -22.83
CA SER A 67 8.03 8.45 -22.03
C SER A 67 7.62 8.44 -20.56
N LEU A 68 8.29 7.61 -19.76
CA LEU A 68 8.11 7.60 -18.31
C LEU A 68 8.26 9.03 -17.76
N PRO A 69 7.48 9.39 -16.71
CA PRO A 69 7.66 10.65 -16.02
C PRO A 69 9.13 10.84 -15.62
N SER A 70 9.70 11.98 -16.01
CA SER A 70 11.13 12.22 -15.80
C SER A 70 11.45 13.68 -15.55
N LEU A 71 12.65 13.91 -15.02
CA LEU A 71 13.14 15.24 -14.70
C LEU A 71 13.23 16.15 -15.94
N SER A 72 13.47 15.58 -17.13
CA SER A 72 13.51 16.33 -18.39
C SER A 72 12.16 16.96 -18.76
N GLN A 73 11.07 16.42 -18.22
CA GLN A 73 9.71 16.94 -18.34
C GLN A 73 9.34 17.87 -17.16
N GLY A 74 10.29 18.16 -16.26
CA GLY A 74 10.04 18.92 -15.04
C GLY A 74 9.29 18.13 -13.96
N LEU A 75 9.36 16.79 -14.01
CA LEU A 75 8.71 15.89 -13.06
C LEU A 75 9.76 15.24 -12.17
N LEU A 76 9.73 15.56 -10.88
CA LEU A 76 10.59 14.99 -9.85
C LEU A 76 9.81 13.94 -9.06
N LEU A 77 10.28 12.70 -9.04
CA LEU A 77 9.74 11.67 -8.14
C LEU A 77 9.99 12.11 -6.69
N ILE A 78 8.91 12.15 -5.90
CA ILE A 78 8.93 12.55 -4.48
C ILE A 78 8.42 11.43 -3.56
N GLY A 79 7.75 10.42 -4.10
CA GLY A 79 6.95 9.52 -3.28
C GLY A 79 6.53 8.23 -3.98
N ILE A 80 6.21 7.20 -3.18
CA ILE A 80 5.62 5.93 -3.63
C ILE A 80 4.63 5.43 -2.58
N ASP A 81 3.60 4.69 -3.01
CA ASP A 81 2.60 4.05 -2.11
C ASP A 81 3.06 2.68 -1.56
N GLY A 82 4.24 2.21 -1.94
CA GLY A 82 4.73 0.87 -1.59
C GLY A 82 4.25 -0.26 -2.50
N GLY A 83 3.47 0.07 -3.54
CA GLY A 83 2.95 -0.86 -4.53
C GLY A 83 3.18 -0.38 -5.96
N GLU A 84 2.14 0.19 -6.56
CA GLU A 84 2.05 0.44 -8.00
C GLU A 84 1.97 1.92 -8.36
N LEU A 85 1.95 2.82 -7.37
CA LEU A 85 1.80 4.26 -7.58
C LEU A 85 3.10 5.00 -7.24
N GLU A 86 3.49 5.87 -8.16
CA GLU A 86 4.62 6.78 -8.00
C GLU A 86 4.12 8.24 -8.06
N TYR A 87 4.61 9.09 -7.16
CA TYR A 87 4.18 10.49 -7.02
C TYR A 87 5.26 11.46 -7.51
N TYR A 88 4.88 12.37 -8.41
CA TYR A 88 5.78 13.28 -9.12
C TYR A 88 5.42 14.75 -8.88
N LEU A 89 6.38 15.53 -8.40
CA LEU A 89 6.28 16.98 -8.23
C LEU A 89 6.65 17.72 -9.52
N LYS A 90 5.81 18.67 -9.94
CA LYS A 90 6.17 19.65 -10.98
C LYS A 90 7.11 20.71 -10.40
N VAL A 91 8.40 20.62 -10.71
CA VAL A 91 9.45 21.49 -10.13
C VAL A 91 9.61 22.84 -10.84
N ASN A 92 9.10 22.97 -12.07
CA ASN A 92 9.21 24.20 -12.88
C ASN A 92 7.87 24.88 -13.15
N SER A 93 6.79 24.49 -12.45
CA SER A 93 5.48 25.13 -12.56
C SER A 93 5.23 26.07 -11.38
N GLY A 94 4.48 27.16 -11.59
CA GLY A 94 4.13 28.10 -10.52
C GLY A 94 3.21 27.52 -9.43
N THR A 95 2.58 26.37 -9.68
CA THR A 95 1.66 25.70 -8.73
C THR A 95 2.29 24.56 -7.95
N ASN A 96 3.40 23.99 -8.46
CA ASN A 96 4.02 22.79 -7.92
C ASN A 96 3.02 21.65 -7.68
N ALA A 97 2.14 21.41 -8.66
CA ALA A 97 1.18 20.31 -8.64
C ALA A 97 1.88 18.95 -8.54
N VAL A 98 1.20 17.99 -7.90
CA VAL A 98 1.66 16.62 -7.75
C VAL A 98 0.84 15.71 -8.65
N LEU A 99 1.54 14.93 -9.47
CA LEU A 99 0.95 13.93 -10.35
C LEU A 99 1.14 12.54 -9.74
N GLU A 100 0.20 11.65 -10.01
CA GLU A 100 0.28 10.23 -9.70
C GLU A 100 0.48 9.45 -10.99
N TYR A 101 1.42 8.52 -10.97
CA TYR A 101 1.71 7.62 -12.07
C TYR A 101 1.43 6.18 -11.65
N CYS A 102 0.50 5.52 -12.35
CA CYS A 102 0.19 4.12 -12.14
C CYS A 102 1.07 3.22 -13.01
N LEU A 103 1.88 2.36 -12.40
CA LEU A 103 2.82 1.49 -13.09
C LEU A 103 2.13 0.43 -13.98
N GLU A 104 0.93 -0.03 -13.60
CA GLU A 104 0.15 -0.99 -14.38
C GLU A 104 -0.45 -0.37 -15.64
N THR A 105 -1.20 0.71 -15.45
CA THR A 105 -1.95 1.38 -16.52
C THR A 105 -1.09 2.34 -17.34
N GLN A 106 0.09 2.70 -16.82
CA GLN A 106 0.99 3.73 -17.35
C GLN A 106 0.32 5.10 -17.50
N GLN A 107 -0.73 5.36 -16.71
CA GLN A 107 -1.43 6.63 -16.72
C GLN A 107 -0.82 7.60 -15.74
N LEU A 108 -0.65 8.84 -16.19
CA LEU A 108 -0.24 9.97 -15.38
C LEU A 108 -1.45 10.90 -15.20
N SER A 109 -1.89 11.09 -13.96
CA SER A 109 -3.04 11.92 -13.61
C SER A 109 -2.65 12.96 -12.56
N GLU A 110 -3.45 14.02 -12.44
CA GLU A 110 -3.26 14.99 -11.36
C GLU A 110 -3.79 14.41 -10.05
N PHE A 111 -2.92 14.35 -9.04
CA PHE A 111 -3.28 13.91 -7.70
C PHE A 111 -3.61 15.10 -6.79
N ALA A 112 -2.87 16.20 -6.93
CA ALA A 112 -3.12 17.45 -6.22
C ALA A 112 -2.68 18.66 -7.05
N ALA A 113 -3.43 19.75 -7.00
CA ALA A 113 -3.14 20.97 -7.77
C ALA A 113 -1.94 21.77 -7.21
N SER A 114 -1.54 21.50 -5.96
CA SER A 114 -0.34 22.06 -5.33
C SER A 114 0.29 21.07 -4.34
N PHE A 115 1.55 21.31 -3.98
CA PHE A 115 2.27 20.49 -3.00
C PHE A 115 1.64 20.58 -1.59
N GLU A 116 1.07 21.72 -1.21
CA GLU A 116 0.37 21.88 0.07
C GLU A 116 -0.91 21.02 0.13
N GLN A 117 -1.69 21.00 -0.95
CA GLN A 117 -2.87 20.13 -1.05
C GLN A 117 -2.49 18.66 -1.01
N TYR A 118 -1.36 18.29 -1.61
CA TYR A 118 -0.82 16.95 -1.53
C TYR A 118 -0.50 16.56 -0.08
N LEU A 119 0.19 17.43 0.68
CA LEU A 119 0.47 17.18 2.10
C LEU A 119 -0.80 17.08 2.95
N GLU A 120 -1.83 17.88 2.68
CA GLU A 120 -3.13 17.77 3.36
C GLU A 120 -3.82 16.44 3.04
N ARG A 121 -3.70 15.98 1.79
CA ARG A 121 -4.33 14.74 1.34
C ARG A 121 -3.67 13.51 1.94
N ILE A 122 -2.34 13.43 1.98
CA ILE A 122 -1.64 12.30 2.61
C ILE A 122 -1.94 12.26 4.13
N ARG A 123 -1.96 13.41 4.82
CA ARG A 123 -2.38 13.50 6.24
C ARG A 123 -3.74 12.90 6.51
N ARG A 124 -4.69 13.15 5.60
CA ARG A 124 -6.05 12.65 5.73
C ARG A 124 -6.06 11.13 5.58
N ILE A 125 -5.34 10.60 4.60
CA ILE A 125 -5.18 9.17 4.37
C ILE A 125 -4.55 8.51 5.61
N ASP A 126 -3.43 9.04 6.12
CA ASP A 126 -2.78 8.54 7.33
C ASP A 126 -3.75 8.49 8.53
N SER A 127 -4.52 9.57 8.72
CA SER A 127 -5.52 9.63 9.81
C SER A 127 -6.69 8.66 9.65
N GLU A 128 -7.08 8.35 8.40
CA GLU A 128 -8.11 7.36 8.10
C GLU A 128 -7.59 5.96 8.41
N ILE A 129 -6.35 5.64 8.01
CA ILE A 129 -5.69 4.36 8.29
C ILE A 129 -5.55 4.14 9.81
N ASP A 130 -5.02 5.11 10.54
CA ASP A 130 -4.88 5.04 12.00
C ASP A 130 -6.24 4.78 12.68
N SER A 131 -7.30 5.43 12.18
CA SER A 131 -8.65 5.26 12.70
C SER A 131 -9.22 3.87 12.39
N GLU A 132 -8.94 3.32 11.20
CA GLU A 132 -9.37 1.99 10.80
C GLU A 132 -8.63 0.89 11.54
N GLU A 133 -7.32 1.04 11.77
CA GLU A 133 -6.52 0.12 12.58
C GLU A 133 -7.01 0.12 14.03
N ALA A 134 -7.25 1.30 14.62
CA ALA A 134 -7.81 1.40 15.97
C ALA A 134 -9.21 0.76 16.08
N LEU A 135 -10.06 0.94 15.07
CA LEU A 135 -11.38 0.30 14.99
C LEU A 135 -11.28 -1.21 14.74
N GLY A 136 -10.29 -1.66 13.96
CA GLY A 136 -10.00 -3.06 13.67
C GLY A 136 -9.51 -3.81 14.91
N GLU A 137 -8.58 -3.23 15.68
CA GLU A 137 -8.19 -3.74 16.98
C GLU A 137 -9.36 -3.75 17.96
N GLY A 138 -10.17 -2.69 17.97
CA GLY A 138 -11.40 -2.62 18.76
C GLY A 138 -12.38 -3.74 18.41
N ARG A 139 -12.59 -4.02 17.13
CA ARG A 139 -13.43 -5.13 16.63
C ARG A 139 -12.85 -6.50 16.98
N ALA A 140 -11.54 -6.68 16.84
CA ALA A 140 -10.86 -7.93 17.21
C ALA A 140 -10.98 -8.22 18.72
N ARG A 141 -10.88 -7.18 19.56
CA ARG A 141 -11.13 -7.28 21.02
C ARG A 141 -12.60 -7.46 21.37
N ALA A 142 -13.52 -6.98 20.53
CA ALA A 142 -14.97 -7.11 20.72
C ALA A 142 -15.53 -8.48 20.30
N ILE A 143 -14.78 -9.32 19.57
CA ILE A 143 -15.19 -10.70 19.31
C ILE A 143 -14.98 -11.51 20.58
N PRO A 144 -16.05 -12.02 21.22
CA PRO A 144 -15.90 -12.78 22.45
C PRO A 144 -15.10 -14.06 22.20
N ALA A 145 -14.19 -14.41 23.11
CA ALA A 145 -13.35 -15.60 22.99
C ALA A 145 -14.14 -16.90 22.75
N TRP A 146 -15.38 -16.99 23.25
CA TRP A 146 -16.26 -18.14 23.04
C TRP A 146 -16.59 -18.39 21.56
N ARG A 147 -16.60 -17.36 20.71
CA ARG A 147 -16.92 -17.48 19.28
C ARG A 147 -15.75 -18.10 18.49
N HIS A 148 -14.52 -17.82 18.91
CA HIS A 148 -13.32 -18.48 18.37
C HIS A 148 -13.25 -19.95 18.80
N SER A 149 -13.58 -20.25 20.07
CA SER A 149 -13.69 -21.64 20.53
C SER A 149 -14.76 -22.42 19.76
N LEU A 150 -15.92 -21.81 19.46
CA LEU A 150 -16.99 -22.48 18.71
C LEU A 150 -16.55 -22.92 17.31
N HIS A 151 -15.85 -22.06 16.57
CA HIS A 151 -15.34 -22.38 15.23
C HIS A 151 -14.30 -23.51 15.24
N PHE A 152 -13.50 -23.60 16.30
CA PHE A 152 -12.46 -24.62 16.42
C PHE A 152 -13.02 -25.99 16.83
N TYR A 153 -14.01 -26.03 17.71
CA TYR A 153 -14.60 -27.29 18.21
C TYR A 153 -15.78 -27.82 17.38
N MET A 154 -16.42 -26.97 16.55
CA MET A 154 -17.55 -27.37 15.70
C MET A 154 -17.25 -28.54 14.76
N PRO A 155 -16.12 -28.58 14.01
CA PRO A 155 -15.82 -29.70 13.12
C PRO A 155 -15.66 -31.02 13.86
N ALA A 156 -15.00 -31.00 15.03
CA ALA A 156 -14.80 -32.17 15.87
C ALA A 156 -16.12 -32.67 16.47
N ALA A 157 -16.99 -31.76 16.94
CA ALA A 157 -18.31 -32.11 17.46
C ALA A 157 -19.21 -32.73 16.38
N ILE A 158 -19.19 -32.19 15.16
CA ILE A 158 -19.93 -32.74 14.01
C ILE A 158 -19.39 -34.13 13.65
N ALA A 159 -18.07 -34.30 13.59
CA ALA A 159 -17.46 -35.60 13.31
C ALA A 159 -17.85 -36.66 14.36
N LEU A 160 -17.85 -36.28 15.65
CA LEU A 160 -18.24 -37.17 16.74
C LEU A 160 -19.70 -37.60 16.64
N LEU A 161 -20.60 -36.66 16.28
CA LEU A 161 -22.02 -36.94 16.08
C LEU A 161 -22.26 -37.87 14.88
N CYS A 162 -21.52 -37.69 13.78
CA CYS A 162 -21.57 -38.62 12.65
C CYS A 162 -21.15 -40.04 13.04
N VAL A 163 -20.07 -40.19 13.81
CA VAL A 163 -19.56 -41.50 14.23
C VAL A 163 -20.47 -42.19 15.24
N LEU A 164 -20.97 -41.46 16.24
CA LEU A 164 -21.71 -42.05 17.35
C LEU A 164 -23.22 -42.20 17.10
N VAL A 165 -23.79 -41.43 16.16
CA VAL A 165 -25.24 -41.39 15.95
C VAL A 165 -25.59 -41.81 14.54
N VAL A 166 -25.00 -41.16 13.53
CA VAL A 166 -25.40 -41.37 12.13
C VAL A 166 -24.98 -42.74 11.62
N ILE A 167 -23.71 -43.14 11.82
CA ILE A 167 -23.20 -44.44 11.38
C ILE A 167 -23.97 -45.60 12.04
N PRO A 168 -24.21 -45.61 13.37
CA PRO A 168 -25.01 -46.66 14.01
C PRO A 168 -26.45 -46.72 13.54
N LEU A 169 -27.10 -45.57 13.29
CA LEU A 169 -28.47 -45.52 12.74
C LEU A 169 -28.53 -46.12 11.33
N ILE A 170 -27.56 -45.80 10.47
CA ILE A 170 -27.46 -46.38 9.13
C ILE A 170 -27.23 -47.90 9.23
N ALA A 171 -26.29 -48.34 10.08
CA ALA A 171 -26.02 -49.76 10.28
C ALA A 171 -27.25 -50.52 10.82
N PHE A 172 -28.00 -49.92 11.73
CA PHE A 172 -29.25 -50.47 12.24
C PHE A 172 -30.32 -50.56 11.15
N GLY A 173 -30.48 -49.50 10.34
CA GLY A 173 -31.41 -49.47 9.21
C GLY A 173 -31.11 -50.54 8.17
N ILE A 174 -29.84 -50.69 7.77
CA ILE A 174 -29.39 -51.73 6.83
C ILE A 174 -29.66 -53.13 7.39
N ARG A 175 -29.38 -53.35 8.68
CA ARG A 175 -29.63 -54.64 9.34
C ARG A 175 -31.12 -54.98 9.42
N SER A 176 -31.97 -53.98 9.66
CA SER A 176 -33.43 -54.15 9.66
C SER A 176 -33.96 -54.47 8.26
N LEU A 177 -33.46 -53.78 7.23
CA LEU A 177 -33.82 -54.01 5.83
C LEU A 177 -33.40 -55.42 5.37
N HIS A 178 -32.19 -55.85 5.74
CA HIS A 178 -31.71 -57.19 5.41
C HIS A 178 -32.55 -58.30 6.05
N ARG A 179 -33.01 -58.14 7.31
CA ARG A 179 -33.93 -59.12 7.91
C ARG A 179 -35.24 -59.19 7.13
N TRP A 180 -35.81 -58.05 6.76
CA TRP A 180 -37.08 -58.00 6.03
C TRP A 180 -37.02 -58.62 4.62
N ILE A 181 -35.85 -58.67 4.00
CA ILE A 181 -35.66 -59.26 2.66
C ILE A 181 -35.40 -60.78 2.72
N VAL A 182 -34.80 -61.27 3.81
CA VAL A 182 -34.34 -62.67 3.94
C VAL A 182 -35.35 -63.56 4.68
N GLU A 183 -36.20 -62.98 5.54
CA GLU A 183 -37.38 -63.64 6.13
C GLU A 183 -38.63 -63.44 5.27
#